data_AF-A0A3A4VVX5-F1
#
_entry.id   AF-A0A3A4VVX5-F1
#
_cell.length_a   1.000
_cell.length_b   1.000
_cell.length_c   1.000
_cell.angle_alpha   90.00
_cell.angle_beta   90.00
_cell.angle_gamma   90.00
#
_symmetry.space_group_name_H-M   'P 1'
#
loop_
_entity.id
_entity.type
_entity.pdbx_description
1 polymer ?
#
loop_
_entity_poly.entity_id
_entity_poly.type
_entity_poly.pdbx_seq_one_letter_code
_entity_poly.pdbx_strand_id
1 'polypeptide(L)'
;VICGRQTVDGDTGQVGPELAEVLGASFLAYVSEVREVSEKVIRVKRMVEDGYEVLESPLPAVMSVVKEINVPRLPSLRGQMKAKSAQIPVWGATELGVPAEVVGLAGSATKVIKIFYPKRESRARMFSGTPENQVISLLEKLRESGLITG
;
A
#
# COMPACT_ATOMS: atom_id res chain seq x y z
N VAL A 1 1.77 -10.21 -12.28
CA VAL A 1 0.72 -9.20 -11.99
C VAL A 1 1.31 -8.14 -11.08
N ILE A 2 0.92 -6.88 -11.25
CA ILE A 2 1.41 -5.75 -10.43
C ILE A 2 0.22 -5.12 -9.69
N CYS A 3 0.34 -5.01 -8.37
CA CYS A 3 -0.62 -4.36 -7.48
C CYS A 3 0.06 -3.20 -6.74
N GLY A 4 -0.70 -2.20 -6.28
CA GLY A 4 -0.20 -1.26 -5.28
C GLY A 4 -0.11 -1.93 -3.89
N ARG A 5 0.71 -1.39 -2.98
CA ARG A 5 0.83 -1.86 -1.59
C ARG A 5 -0.53 -1.93 -0.87
N GLN A 6 -1.26 -0.82 -0.92
CA GLN A 6 -2.60 -0.69 -0.33
C GLN A 6 -3.34 0.46 -1.00
N THR A 7 -4.65 0.45 -0.89
CA THR A 7 -5.50 1.58 -1.28
C THR A 7 -5.64 2.53 -0.10
N VAL A 8 -5.88 3.82 -0.38
CA VAL A 8 -5.95 4.87 0.66
C VAL A 8 -7.32 4.96 1.34
N ASP A 9 -8.33 4.29 0.79
CA ASP A 9 -9.69 4.27 1.29
C ASP A 9 -9.92 3.14 2.31
N GLY A 10 -9.53 1.91 1.97
CA GLY A 10 -9.66 0.72 2.82
C GLY A 10 -8.42 0.39 3.65
N ASP A 11 -7.24 0.81 3.20
CA ASP A 11 -5.94 0.69 3.91
C ASP A 11 -5.51 -0.74 4.32
N THR A 12 -6.15 -1.78 3.78
CA THR A 12 -5.93 -3.16 4.24
C THR A 12 -4.66 -3.81 3.68
N GLY A 13 -4.27 -3.46 2.44
CA GLY A 13 -3.14 -4.09 1.74
C GLY A 13 -3.32 -5.59 1.43
N GLN A 14 -4.54 -6.13 1.51
CA GLN A 14 -4.80 -7.57 1.43
C GLN A 14 -5.06 -8.11 0.02
N VAL A 15 -5.54 -7.27 -0.91
CA VAL A 15 -5.94 -7.73 -2.26
C VAL A 15 -4.77 -8.34 -3.05
N GLY A 16 -3.56 -7.78 -2.92
CA GLY A 16 -2.36 -8.30 -3.59
C GLY A 16 -2.00 -9.74 -3.19
N PRO A 17 -1.80 -10.04 -1.89
CA PRO A 17 -1.51 -11.40 -1.44
C PRO A 17 -2.68 -12.37 -1.68
N GLU A 18 -3.94 -11.95 -1.48
CA GLU A 18 -5.11 -12.80 -1.78
C GLU A 18 -5.15 -13.20 -3.26
N LEU A 19 -4.88 -12.26 -4.17
CA LEU A 19 -4.79 -12.54 -5.59
C LEU A 19 -3.68 -13.55 -5.92
N ALA A 20 -2.53 -13.45 -5.24
CA ALA A 20 -1.43 -14.38 -5.43
C ALA A 20 -1.82 -15.81 -5.04
N GLU A 21 -2.50 -15.96 -3.90
CA GLU A 21 -3.04 -17.24 -3.43
C GLU A 21 -4.06 -17.83 -4.42
N VAL A 22 -5.04 -17.03 -4.85
CA VAL A 22 -6.06 -17.45 -5.83
C VAL A 22 -5.43 -17.90 -7.15
N LEU A 23 -4.32 -17.28 -7.57
CA LEU A 23 -3.60 -17.64 -8.78
C LEU A 23 -2.57 -18.77 -8.59
N GLY A 24 -2.31 -19.22 -7.35
CA GLY A 24 -1.25 -20.18 -7.04
C GLY A 24 0.15 -19.67 -7.42
N ALA A 25 0.38 -18.36 -7.34
CA ALA A 25 1.62 -17.71 -7.78
C ALA A 25 2.40 -17.13 -6.60
N SER A 26 3.73 -17.03 -6.74
CA SER A 26 4.58 -16.37 -5.74
C SER A 26 4.16 -14.92 -5.51
N PHE A 27 4.16 -14.49 -4.23
CA PHE A 27 3.90 -13.11 -3.85
C PHE A 27 5.17 -12.37 -3.43
N LEU A 28 5.47 -11.27 -4.13
CA LEU A 28 6.58 -10.36 -3.82
C LEU A 28 6.02 -9.09 -3.16
N ALA A 29 6.09 -9.03 -1.84
CA ALA A 29 5.57 -7.91 -1.05
C ALA A 29 6.51 -6.69 -1.06
N TYR A 30 5.93 -5.48 -0.99
CA TYR A 30 6.64 -4.22 -0.73
C TYR A 30 7.82 -3.93 -1.69
N VAL A 31 7.67 -4.24 -2.97
CA VAL A 31 8.71 -4.05 -3.99
C VAL A 31 8.96 -2.57 -4.23
N SER A 32 10.20 -2.15 -3.99
CA SER A 32 10.69 -0.78 -4.19
C SER A 32 11.56 -0.64 -5.44
N GLU A 33 12.00 -1.74 -6.06
CA GLU A 33 12.79 -1.73 -7.29
C GLU A 33 12.66 -3.06 -8.02
N VAL A 34 12.48 -3.03 -9.34
CA VAL A 34 12.65 -4.21 -10.19
C VAL A 34 14.05 -4.16 -10.78
N ARG A 35 14.91 -5.12 -10.41
CA ARG A 35 16.33 -5.12 -10.79
C ARG A 35 16.57 -5.85 -12.11
N GLU A 36 15.92 -7.00 -12.28
CA GLU A 36 16.10 -7.86 -13.44
C GLU A 36 14.80 -8.61 -13.73
N VAL A 37 14.47 -8.77 -15.02
CA VAL A 37 13.35 -9.58 -15.48
C VAL A 37 13.83 -10.41 -16.66
N SER A 38 13.61 -11.72 -16.60
CA SER A 38 13.80 -12.67 -17.68
C SER A 38 12.47 -13.35 -18.02
N GLU A 39 12.48 -14.29 -18.96
CA GLU A 39 11.28 -15.08 -19.29
C GLU A 39 10.78 -15.95 -18.12
N LYS A 40 11.67 -16.37 -17.22
CA LYS A 40 11.36 -17.36 -16.17
C LYS A 40 11.46 -16.82 -14.76
N VAL A 41 12.22 -15.74 -14.56
CA VAL A 41 12.64 -15.28 -13.25
C VAL A 41 12.59 -13.76 -13.18
N ILE A 42 12.18 -13.25 -12.04
CA ILE A 42 12.25 -11.83 -11.67
C ILE A 42 13.11 -11.66 -10.42
N ARG A 43 13.96 -10.62 -10.41
CA ARG A 43 14.69 -10.15 -9.23
C ARG A 43 14.21 -8.77 -8.83
N VAL A 44 13.85 -8.63 -7.57
CA VAL A 44 13.31 -7.39 -7.01
C VAL A 44 14.04 -7.00 -5.74
N LYS A 45 13.98 -5.72 -5.40
CA LYS A 45 14.32 -5.21 -4.08
C LYS A 45 13.02 -4.91 -3.34
N ARG A 46 12.82 -5.48 -2.16
CA ARG A 46 11.70 -5.14 -1.27
C ARG A 46 12.16 -4.32 -0.08
N MET A 47 11.26 -3.47 0.41
CA MET A 47 11.43 -2.72 1.65
C MET A 47 11.02 -3.57 2.86
N VAL A 48 11.82 -3.50 3.92
CA VAL A 48 11.54 -4.04 5.27
C VAL A 48 11.82 -2.95 6.30
N GLU A 49 11.44 -3.13 7.57
CA GLU A 49 11.54 -2.05 8.58
C GLU A 49 12.95 -1.47 8.70
N ASP A 50 13.99 -2.32 8.68
CA ASP A 50 15.38 -1.93 8.88
C ASP A 50 16.19 -1.83 7.57
N GLY A 51 15.53 -1.81 6.41
CA GLY A 51 16.21 -1.65 5.13
C GLY A 51 15.56 -2.37 3.96
N TYR A 52 16.34 -3.20 3.27
CA TYR A 52 15.91 -3.84 2.02
C TYR A 52 16.47 -5.23 1.85
N GLU A 53 15.70 -6.06 1.15
CA GLU A 53 16.11 -7.40 0.74
C GLU A 53 16.03 -7.54 -0.77
N VAL A 54 16.94 -8.32 -1.36
CA VAL A 54 16.89 -8.68 -2.77
C VAL A 54 16.31 -10.09 -2.87
N LEU A 55 15.19 -10.21 -3.57
CA LEU A 55 14.48 -11.48 -3.76
C LEU A 55 14.53 -11.91 -5.22
N GLU A 56 14.58 -13.22 -5.42
CA GLU A 56 14.40 -13.86 -6.71
C GLU A 56 13.15 -14.74 -6.65
N SER A 57 12.31 -14.71 -7.69
CA SER A 57 11.13 -15.58 -7.81
C SER A 57 10.96 -16.08 -9.23
N PRO A 58 10.48 -17.31 -9.44
CA PRO A 58 10.00 -17.73 -10.74
C PRO A 58 8.79 -16.89 -11.19
N LEU A 59 8.58 -16.84 -12.49
CA LEU A 59 7.37 -16.32 -13.13
C LEU A 59 6.41 -17.49 -13.47
N PRO A 60 5.08 -17.29 -13.38
CA PRO A 60 4.40 -16.04 -13.03
C PRO A 60 4.47 -15.69 -11.54
N ALA A 61 4.49 -14.39 -11.24
CA ALA A 61 4.45 -13.86 -9.87
C ALA A 61 3.47 -12.68 -9.77
N VAL A 62 2.96 -12.45 -8.56
CA VAL A 62 2.23 -11.25 -8.18
C VAL A 62 3.14 -10.40 -7.31
N MET A 63 3.23 -9.10 -7.58
CA MET A 63 3.99 -8.18 -6.73
C MET A 63 3.15 -7.01 -6.29
N SER A 64 3.35 -6.59 -5.04
CA SER A 64 2.86 -5.29 -4.55
C SER A 64 4.01 -4.29 -4.56
N VAL A 65 3.76 -3.09 -5.10
CA VAL A 65 4.79 -2.04 -5.20
C VAL A 65 4.53 -0.91 -4.20
N VAL A 66 5.63 -0.36 -3.66
CA VAL A 66 5.61 0.83 -2.81
C VAL A 66 5.83 2.10 -3.64
N LYS A 67 5.70 3.28 -3.01
CA LYS A 67 5.80 4.57 -3.72
C LYS A 67 7.19 4.82 -4.31
N GLU A 68 8.19 4.20 -3.72
CA GLU A 68 9.61 4.28 -4.08
C GLU A 68 9.92 3.56 -5.40
N ILE A 69 8.99 2.74 -5.93
CA ILE A 69 9.20 1.96 -7.16
C ILE A 69 9.59 2.83 -8.36
N ASN A 70 8.95 3.99 -8.52
CA ASN A 70 9.27 5.00 -9.52
C ASN A 70 8.48 6.30 -9.28
N VAL A 71 8.77 7.31 -10.08
CA VAL A 71 7.92 8.50 -10.24
C VAL A 71 7.09 8.32 -11.52
N PRO A 72 5.74 8.25 -11.44
CA PRO A 72 4.90 8.14 -12.62
C PRO A 72 5.11 9.30 -13.58
N ARG A 73 5.32 8.98 -14.86
CA ARG A 73 5.51 9.99 -15.92
C ARG A 73 4.23 10.80 -16.15
N LEU A 74 4.39 12.07 -16.54
CA LEU A 74 3.27 12.87 -17.01
C LEU A 74 2.71 12.33 -18.33
N PRO A 75 1.37 12.34 -18.53
CA PRO A 75 0.77 11.92 -19.78
C PRO A 75 0.99 13.00 -20.86
N SER A 76 1.46 12.58 -22.05
CA SER A 76 1.55 13.47 -23.21
C SER A 76 0.16 13.79 -23.78
N LEU A 77 0.01 14.91 -24.50
CA LEU A 77 -1.25 15.28 -25.16
C LEU A 77 -1.77 14.17 -26.08
N ARG A 78 -0.88 13.57 -26.87
CA ARG A 78 -1.22 12.41 -27.73
C ARG A 78 -1.68 11.21 -26.91
N GLY A 79 -1.04 10.95 -25.77
CA GLY A 79 -1.44 9.90 -24.84
C GLY A 79 -2.84 10.13 -24.26
N GLN A 80 -3.16 11.37 -23.88
CA GLN A 80 -4.48 11.74 -23.37
C GLN A 80 -5.56 11.58 -24.45
N MET A 81 -5.30 12.02 -25.69
CA MET A 81 -6.25 11.83 -26.80
C MET A 81 -6.52 10.36 -27.07
N LYS A 82 -5.46 9.52 -27.11
CA LYS A 82 -5.60 8.08 -27.30
C LYS A 82 -6.39 7.42 -26.16
N ALA A 83 -6.15 7.82 -24.92
CA ALA A 83 -6.89 7.31 -23.76
C ALA A 83 -8.36 7.71 -23.82
N LYS A 84 -8.67 8.96 -24.21
CA LYS A 84 -10.04 9.45 -24.36
C LYS A 84 -10.83 8.71 -25.44
N SER A 85 -10.17 8.32 -26.54
CA SER A 85 -10.80 7.58 -27.63
C SER A 85 -10.77 6.06 -27.46
N ALA A 86 -10.10 5.55 -26.42
CA ALA A 86 -9.99 4.11 -26.20
C ALA A 86 -11.36 3.52 -25.86
N GLN A 87 -11.73 2.45 -26.55
CA GLN A 87 -12.89 1.66 -26.16
C GLN A 87 -12.47 0.77 -24.99
N ILE A 88 -13.05 1.02 -23.81
CA ILE A 88 -12.80 0.24 -22.60
C ILE A 88 -13.92 -0.79 -22.51
N PRO A 89 -13.65 -2.09 -22.66
CA PRO A 89 -14.68 -3.11 -22.51
C PRO A 89 -15.19 -3.12 -21.07
N VAL A 90 -16.51 -3.22 -20.93
CA VAL A 90 -17.19 -3.35 -19.63
C VAL A 90 -17.61 -4.80 -19.49
N TRP A 91 -17.11 -5.46 -18.46
CA TRP A 91 -17.45 -6.86 -18.15
C TRP A 91 -18.21 -6.91 -16.84
N GLY A 92 -19.37 -7.55 -16.84
CA GLY A 92 -20.09 -7.93 -15.63
C GLY A 92 -19.66 -9.31 -15.15
N ALA A 93 -20.20 -9.72 -14.00
CA ALA A 93 -19.95 -11.04 -13.43
C ALA A 93 -20.38 -12.17 -14.39
N THR A 94 -21.49 -11.98 -15.10
CA THR A 94 -22.01 -12.95 -16.07
C THR A 94 -21.04 -13.16 -17.25
N GLU A 95 -20.53 -12.08 -17.83
CA GLU A 95 -19.57 -12.15 -18.95
C GLU A 95 -18.24 -12.78 -18.53
N LEU A 96 -17.86 -12.65 -17.26
CA LEU A 96 -16.67 -13.27 -16.67
C LEU A 96 -16.90 -14.71 -16.16
N GLY A 97 -18.14 -15.20 -16.20
CA GLY A 97 -18.49 -16.52 -15.68
C GLY A 97 -18.30 -16.67 -14.16
N VAL A 98 -18.35 -15.56 -13.42
CA VAL A 98 -18.12 -15.55 -11.97
C VAL A 98 -19.45 -15.73 -11.23
N PRO A 99 -19.59 -16.78 -10.39
CA PRO A 99 -20.82 -17.00 -9.63
C PRO A 99 -21.12 -15.86 -8.64
N ALA A 100 -22.40 -15.50 -8.49
CA ALA A 100 -22.80 -14.37 -7.65
C ALA A 100 -22.52 -14.59 -6.16
N GLU A 101 -22.49 -15.85 -5.73
CA GLU A 101 -22.22 -16.28 -4.35
C GLU A 101 -20.77 -16.07 -3.90
N VAL A 102 -19.82 -15.94 -4.83
CA VAL A 102 -18.39 -15.73 -4.50
C VAL A 102 -17.94 -14.28 -4.70
N VAL A 103 -18.85 -13.36 -5.04
CA VAL A 103 -18.55 -11.94 -5.24
C VAL A 103 -19.51 -11.01 -4.49
N GLY A 104 -19.14 -9.74 -4.40
CA GLY A 104 -19.94 -8.71 -3.72
C GLY A 104 -20.15 -9.02 -2.24
N LEU A 105 -21.29 -8.58 -1.68
CA LEU A 105 -21.61 -8.79 -0.26
C LEU A 105 -21.88 -10.27 0.07
N ALA A 106 -22.34 -11.07 -0.91
CA ALA A 106 -22.63 -12.49 -0.73
C ALA A 106 -21.34 -13.31 -0.51
N GLY A 107 -20.30 -13.02 -1.30
CA GLY A 107 -18.99 -13.67 -1.16
C GLY A 107 -18.07 -13.05 -0.10
N SER A 108 -18.50 -11.98 0.59
CA SER A 108 -17.64 -11.28 1.56
C SER A 108 -17.70 -11.91 2.94
N ALA A 109 -16.54 -12.35 3.44
CA ALA A 109 -16.39 -12.88 4.80
C ALA A 109 -16.54 -11.80 5.89
N THR A 110 -16.37 -10.51 5.55
CA THR A 110 -16.42 -9.39 6.48
C THR A 110 -17.52 -8.40 6.10
N LYS A 111 -18.08 -7.69 7.09
CA LYS A 111 -19.09 -6.66 6.86
C LYS A 111 -18.82 -5.46 7.74
N VAL A 112 -18.80 -4.26 7.14
CA VAL A 112 -18.65 -3.01 7.89
C VAL A 112 -19.98 -2.68 8.56
N ILE A 113 -20.04 -2.78 9.89
CA ILE A 113 -21.27 -2.55 10.67
C ILE A 113 -21.49 -1.06 10.92
N LYS A 114 -20.41 -0.30 11.14
CA LYS A 114 -20.48 1.12 11.50
C LYS A 114 -19.22 1.84 11.08
N ILE A 115 -19.40 3.03 10.53
CA ILE A 115 -18.34 4.00 10.26
C ILE A 115 -18.56 5.19 11.19
N PHE A 116 -17.50 5.64 11.87
CA PHE A 116 -17.54 6.83 12.71
C PHE A 116 -16.22 7.58 12.60
N TYR A 117 -16.26 8.89 12.84
CA TYR A 117 -15.07 9.71 12.85
C TYR A 117 -14.47 9.71 14.27
N PRO A 118 -13.17 9.41 14.44
CA PRO A 118 -12.53 9.51 15.74
C PRO A 118 -12.50 10.98 16.17
N LYS A 119 -12.98 11.27 17.38
CA LYS A 119 -12.81 12.60 17.98
C LYS A 119 -11.32 12.80 18.28
N ARG A 120 -10.67 13.74 17.59
CA ARG A 120 -9.30 14.13 17.91
C ARG A 120 -9.33 15.15 19.05
N GLU A 121 -8.96 14.71 20.24
CA GLU A 121 -8.64 15.61 21.34
C GLU A 121 -7.12 15.77 21.39
N SER A 122 -6.62 16.98 21.11
CA SER A 122 -5.21 17.31 21.33
C SER A 122 -5.10 18.30 22.49
N ARG A 123 -4.18 18.02 23.42
CA ARG A 123 -3.76 18.96 24.46
C ARG A 123 -2.35 19.39 24.15
N ALA A 124 -2.18 20.66 23.79
CA ALA A 124 -0.86 21.24 23.56
C ALA A 124 -0.39 22.00 24.81
N ARG A 125 0.91 21.90 25.11
CA ARG A 125 1.57 22.73 26.11
C ARG A 125 2.67 23.53 25.41
N MET A 126 2.57 24.86 25.48
CA MET A 126 3.63 25.75 25.03
C MET A 126 4.64 25.93 26.15
N PHE A 127 5.92 25.73 25.87
CA PHE A 127 7.01 26.04 26.79
C PHE A 127 7.46 27.50 26.60
N SER A 128 7.87 28.16 27.68
CA SER A 128 8.29 29.56 27.70
C SER A 128 9.61 29.73 28.45
N GLY A 129 10.31 30.83 28.24
CA GLY A 129 11.62 31.12 28.84
C GLY A 129 12.75 31.05 27.81
N THR A 130 13.99 30.95 28.28
CA THR A 130 15.16 30.82 27.39
C THR A 130 15.14 29.47 26.68
N PRO A 131 15.83 29.32 25.53
CA PRO A 131 15.91 28.06 24.80
C PRO A 131 16.32 26.86 25.68
N GLU A 132 17.27 27.07 26.60
CA GLU A 132 17.77 26.02 27.50
C GLU A 132 16.66 25.50 28.41
N ASN A 133 15.86 26.39 28.99
CA ASN A 133 14.75 26.02 29.89
C ASN A 133 13.61 25.32 29.15
N GLN A 134 13.36 25.72 27.89
CA GLN A 134 12.36 25.06 27.05
C GLN A 134 12.78 23.63 26.70
N VAL A 135 14.06 23.40 26.40
CA VAL A 135 14.61 22.06 26.12
C VAL A 135 14.51 21.16 27.35
N ILE A 136 14.86 21.66 28.54
CA ILE A 136 14.73 20.89 29.80
C ILE A 136 13.27 20.50 30.03
N SER A 137 12.34 21.46 29.94
CA SER A 137 10.91 21.22 30.13
C SER A 137 10.32 20.22 29.13
N LEU A 138 10.82 20.24 27.89
CA LEU A 138 10.44 19.28 26.85
C LEU A 138 10.95 17.88 27.19
N LEU A 139 12.23 17.74 27.55
CA LEU A 139 12.85 16.45 27.87
C LEU A 139 12.18 15.79 29.08
N GLU A 140 11.90 16.56 30.13
CA GLU A 140 11.12 16.09 31.28
C GLU A 140 9.76 15.58 30.83
N LYS A 141 9.05 16.32 29.97
CA LYS A 141 7.72 15.91 29.54
C LYS A 141 7.74 14.66 28.66
N LEU A 142 8.73 14.54 27.78
CA LEU A 142 8.90 13.37 26.92
C LEU A 142 9.20 12.10 27.75
N ARG A 143 10.01 12.23 28.81
CA ARG A 143 10.27 11.15 29.79
C ARG A 143 9.01 10.76 30.54
N GLU A 144 8.27 11.72 31.08
CA GLU A 144 6.99 11.46 31.77
C GLU A 144 5.99 10.72 30.87
N SER A 145 5.98 11.02 29.57
CA SER A 145 5.12 10.34 28.59
C SER A 145 5.64 8.99 28.11
N GLY A 146 6.83 8.56 28.53
CA GLY A 146 7.44 7.30 28.10
C GLY A 146 7.86 7.26 26.62
N LEU A 147 7.96 8.42 25.97
CA LEU A 147 8.37 8.53 24.56
C LEU A 147 9.89 8.45 24.39
N ILE A 148 10.63 8.75 25.45
CA ILE A 148 12.08 8.55 25.54
C ILE A 148 12.41 7.87 26.86
N THR A 149 13.37 6.96 26.83
CA THR A 149 13.93 6.30 28.01
C THR A 149 15.38 6.75 28.19
N GLY A 150 15.69 7.32 29.36
CA GLY A 150 17.02 7.80 29.74
C GLY A 150 16.97 8.62 31.01
#